data_AF-A0A6P0SDA5-F1
#
_entry.id   AF-A0A6P0SDA5-F1
#
_cell.length_a   1.000
_cell.length_b   1.000
_cell.length_c   1.000
_cell.angle_alpha   90.00
_cell.angle_beta   90.00
_cell.angle_gamma   90.00
#
_symmetry.space_group_name_H-M   'P 1'
#
loop_
_entity.id
_entity.type
_entity.pdbx_description
1 polymer ?
#
loop_
_entity_poly.entity_id
_entity_poly.type
_entity_poly.pdbx_seq_one_letter_code
_entity_poly.pdbx_strand_id
1 'polypeptide(L)'
;QRKDEVEVMEISQSGYVQMVARSLLFIGRKGKGRTARSPHTFLRIDVHQGVPPKFVIRPFIVEKLKNKWSSSAIKPFVIQNL
;
A
#
# COMPACT_ATOMS: atom_id res chain seq x y z
N GLN A 1 -6.12 -5.44 12.08
CA GLN A 1 -5.44 -5.15 10.80
C GLN A 1 -6.49 -4.54 9.88
N ARG A 2 -6.23 -3.40 9.22
CA ARG A 2 -7.19 -2.89 8.21
C ARG A 2 -7.26 -3.89 7.05
N LYS A 3 -8.44 -4.02 6.43
CA LYS A 3 -8.63 -4.86 5.25
C LYS A 3 -8.01 -4.18 4.03
N ASP A 4 -7.66 -4.97 3.03
CA ASP A 4 -7.40 -4.47 1.68
C ASP A 4 -8.73 -4.03 1.05
N GLU A 5 -8.65 -3.24 -0.02
CA GLU A 5 -9.80 -2.74 -0.79
C GLU A 5 -10.79 -1.86 0.01
N VAL A 6 -10.25 -0.93 0.79
CA VAL A 6 -11.06 0.01 1.57
C VAL A 6 -11.25 1.32 0.82
N GLU A 7 -12.48 1.79 0.73
CA GLU A 7 -12.81 3.14 0.26
C GLU A 7 -12.35 4.18 1.28
N VAL A 8 -11.58 5.14 0.80
CA VAL A 8 -11.12 6.29 1.57
C VAL A 8 -12.12 7.41 1.34
N MET A 9 -12.77 7.82 2.41
CA MET A 9 -13.77 8.90 2.40
C MET A 9 -13.16 10.16 2.99
N GLU A 10 -13.57 11.32 2.48
CA GLU A 10 -13.32 12.62 3.11
C GLU A 10 -14.63 13.38 3.31
N ILE A 11 -14.63 14.34 4.23
CA ILE A 11 -15.67 15.35 4.36
C ILE A 11 -15.15 16.59 3.64
N SER A 12 -15.85 17.01 2.59
CA SER A 12 -15.51 18.22 1.85
C SER A 12 -15.63 19.47 2.73
N GLN A 13 -15.07 20.59 2.27
CA GLN A 13 -15.23 21.89 2.95
C GLN A 13 -16.71 22.32 3.06
N SER A 14 -17.58 21.83 2.16
CA SER A 14 -19.02 22.05 2.19
C SER A 14 -19.81 21.04 3.02
N GLY A 15 -19.12 20.11 3.71
CA GLY A 15 -19.74 19.14 4.62
C GLY A 15 -20.25 17.85 3.98
N TYR A 16 -20.01 17.65 2.67
CA TYR A 16 -20.42 16.42 1.98
C TYR A 16 -19.38 15.31 2.17
N VAL A 17 -19.86 14.09 2.41
CA VAL A 17 -19.00 12.90 2.44
C VAL A 17 -18.81 12.40 1.01
N GLN A 18 -17.56 12.25 0.58
CA GLN A 18 -17.22 11.75 -0.75
C GLN A 18 -16.08 10.73 -0.71
N MET A 19 -16.12 9.76 -1.62
CA MET A 19 -15.02 8.83 -1.84
C MET A 19 -13.90 9.55 -2.60
N VAL A 20 -12.67 9.47 -2.10
CA VAL A 20 -11.51 10.13 -2.72
C VAL A 20 -10.42 9.15 -3.17
N ALA A 21 -10.42 7.93 -2.65
CA ALA A 21 -9.51 6.89 -3.11
C ALA A 21 -10.03 5.50 -2.77
N ARG A 22 -9.47 4.48 -3.44
CA ARG A 22 -9.60 3.08 -3.05
C ARG A 22 -8.23 2.53 -2.66
N SER A 23 -8.10 2.05 -1.43
CA SER A 23 -6.88 1.42 -0.93
C SER A 23 -6.76 0.00 -1.46
N LEU A 24 -5.91 -0.23 -2.46
CA LEU A 24 -5.71 -1.57 -3.05
C LEU A 24 -4.90 -2.51 -2.16
N LEU A 25 -4.01 -1.98 -1.32
CA LEU A 25 -3.14 -2.77 -0.46
C LEU A 25 -2.82 -2.00 0.83
N PHE A 26 -3.07 -2.63 1.98
CA PHE A 26 -2.71 -2.08 3.29
C PHE A 26 -1.54 -2.85 3.92
N ILE A 27 -0.40 -2.19 4.05
CA ILE A 27 0.75 -2.69 4.80
C ILE A 27 0.90 -1.84 6.05
N GLY A 28 0.75 -2.46 7.21
CA GLY A 28 0.89 -1.79 8.49
C GLY A 28 1.49 -2.72 9.54
N ARG A 29 1.61 -2.21 10.76
CA ARG A 29 2.12 -2.99 11.89
C ARG A 29 1.31 -4.26 12.10
N LYS A 30 2.01 -5.39 12.25
CA LYS A 30 1.42 -6.72 12.53
C LYS A 30 2.01 -7.28 13.83
N GLY A 31 1.28 -8.19 14.49
CA GLY A 31 1.70 -8.79 15.77
C GLY A 31 1.40 -7.94 17.01
N LYS A 32 1.69 -8.49 18.20
CA LYS A 32 1.47 -7.86 19.52
C LYS A 32 2.73 -7.98 20.39
N GLY A 33 2.99 -6.99 21.25
CA GLY A 33 4.13 -7.03 22.18
C GLY A 33 5.49 -7.21 21.49
N ARG A 34 6.32 -8.14 21.98
CA ARG A 34 7.68 -8.41 21.46
C ARG A 34 7.72 -9.01 20.05
N THR A 35 6.57 -9.43 19.50
CA THR A 35 6.46 -9.91 18.10
C THR A 35 5.90 -8.86 17.16
N ALA A 36 5.62 -7.64 17.67
CA ALA A 36 5.18 -6.54 16.83
C ALA A 36 6.25 -6.20 15.79
N ARG A 37 5.84 -6.14 14.53
CA ARG A 37 6.68 -5.76 13.40
C ARG A 37 6.20 -4.43 12.86
N SER A 38 7.09 -3.44 12.83
CA SER A 38 6.87 -2.17 12.15
C SER A 38 7.59 -2.22 10.81
N PRO A 39 6.89 -2.51 9.71
CA PRO A 39 7.53 -2.59 8.40
C PRO A 39 7.96 -1.21 7.93
N HIS A 40 9.16 -1.12 7.37
CA HIS A 40 9.52 -0.04 6.44
C HIS A 40 9.07 -0.47 5.06
N THR A 41 8.39 0.41 4.33
CA THR A 41 7.77 0.08 3.06
C THR A 41 8.15 1.07 2.00
N PHE A 42 8.36 0.60 0.78
CA PHE A 42 8.50 1.46 -0.38
C PHE A 42 7.83 0.82 -1.60
N LEU A 43 7.51 1.66 -2.58
CA LEU A 43 6.98 1.23 -3.87
C LEU A 43 8.02 1.50 -4.94
N ARG A 44 8.22 0.53 -5.83
CA ARG A 44 8.77 0.78 -7.15
C ARG A 44 7.61 0.81 -8.13
N ILE A 45 7.55 1.84 -8.96
CA ILE A 45 6.53 2.00 -10.00
C ILE A 45 7.23 1.88 -11.34
N ASP A 46 6.97 0.79 -12.07
CA ASP A 46 7.41 0.68 -13.47
C ASP A 46 6.36 1.36 -14.36
N VAL A 47 6.82 2.26 -15.22
CA VAL A 47 5.98 2.97 -16.20
C VAL A 47 6.18 2.34 -17.56
N HIS A 48 5.11 1.80 -18.14
CA HIS A 48 5.12 1.21 -19.48
C HIS A 48 4.37 2.08 -20.48
N GLN A 49 4.70 1.91 -21.76
CA GLN A 49 4.02 2.56 -22.87
C GLN A 49 2.51 2.24 -22.88
N GLY A 50 1.70 3.22 -23.27
CA GLY A 50 0.24 3.16 -23.32
C GLY A 50 -0.38 4.56 -23.24
N VAL A 51 -1.65 4.69 -23.63
CA VAL A 51 -2.45 5.91 -23.43
C VAL A 51 -3.78 5.49 -22.81
N PRO A 52 -4.00 5.72 -21.50
CA PRO A 52 -3.06 6.25 -20.51
C PRO A 52 -1.86 5.30 -20.26
N PRO A 53 -0.74 5.80 -19.69
CA PRO A 53 0.42 4.96 -19.36
C PRO A 53 0.02 3.83 -18.40
N LYS A 54 0.61 2.65 -18.62
CA LYS A 54 0.35 1.47 -17.78
C LYS A 54 1.36 1.43 -16.64
N PHE A 55 0.87 1.45 -15.40
CA PHE A 55 1.73 1.38 -14.21
C PHE A 55 1.75 -0.02 -13.61
N VAL A 56 2.94 -0.55 -13.35
CA VAL A 56 3.11 -1.78 -12.55
C VAL A 56 3.67 -1.39 -11.18
N ILE A 57 2.86 -1.60 -10.16
CA ILE A 57 3.21 -1.30 -8.76
C ILE A 57 3.90 -2.51 -8.17
N ARG A 58 5.10 -2.31 -7.63
CA ARG A 58 5.90 -3.33 -6.93
C ARG A 58 6.16 -2.90 -5.49
N PRO A 59 5.37 -3.40 -4.53
CA PRO A 59 5.58 -3.09 -3.12
C PRO A 59 6.70 -3.94 -2.52
N PHE A 60 7.50 -3.31 -1.67
CA PHE A 60 8.54 -3.97 -0.90
C PHE A 60 8.34 -3.70 0.59
N ILE A 61 8.63 -4.72 1.40
CA ILE A 61 8.62 -4.66 2.85
C ILE A 61 10.04 -4.93 3.36
N VAL A 62 10.50 -4.12 4.30
CA VAL A 62 11.69 -4.37 5.10
C VAL A 62 11.29 -4.38 6.58
N GLU A 63 11.50 -5.51 7.26
CA GLU A 63 11.17 -5.67 8.67
C GLU A 63 12.44 -5.93 9.49
N LYS A 64 12.48 -5.41 10.72
CA LYS A 64 13.47 -5.79 11.74
C LYS A 64 12.79 -6.65 12.79
N LEU A 65 13.20 -7.91 12.92
CA LEU A 65 12.71 -8.84 13.94
C LEU A 65 13.90 -9.48 14.66
N LYS A 66 13.91 -9.42 16.00
CA LYS A 66 14.99 -10.01 16.82
C LYS A 66 16.40 -9.60 16.33
N ASN A 67 16.59 -8.31 16.04
CA ASN A 67 17.83 -7.72 15.49
C ASN A 67 18.28 -8.23 14.11
N LYS A 68 17.44 -8.99 13.39
CA LYS A 68 17.71 -9.38 12.00
C LYS A 68 16.82 -8.57 11.07
N TRP A 69 17.43 -8.05 10.01
CA TRP A 69 16.73 -7.42 8.91
C TRP A 69 16.31 -8.49 7.90
N SER A 70 15.08 -8.38 7.41
CA SER A 70 14.57 -9.20 6.31
C SER A 70 13.81 -8.33 5.35
N SER A 71 13.97 -8.59 4.06
CA SER A 71 13.24 -7.93 2.98
C SER A 71 12.36 -8.94 2.22
N SER A 72 11.21 -8.49 1.77
CA SER A 72 10.32 -9.28 0.91
C SER A 72 9.64 -8.38 -0.11
N ALA A 73 9.45 -8.93 -1.31
CA ALA A 73 8.63 -8.32 -2.34
C ALA A 73 7.18 -8.85 -2.20
N ILE A 74 6.21 -7.97 -2.39
CA ILE A 74 4.81 -8.36 -2.53
C ILE A 74 4.51 -8.58 -4.01
N LYS A 75 3.55 -9.46 -4.31
CA LYS A 75 3.07 -9.70 -5.67
C LYS A 75 2.73 -8.36 -6.35
N PRO A 76 3.37 -8.03 -7.49
CA PRO A 76 3.05 -6.80 -8.23
C PRO A 76 1.61 -6.77 -8.73
N PHE A 77 1.05 -5.58 -8.89
CA PHE A 77 -0.26 -5.35 -9.50
C PHE A 77 -0.22 -4.18 -10.47
N VAL A 78 -1.19 -4.12 -11.38
CA VAL A 78 -1.25 -3.12 -12.45
C VAL A 78 -2.34 -2.11 -12.15
N ILE A 79 -2.05 -0.83 -12.37
CA ILE A 79 -3.07 0.23 -12.43
C ILE A 79 -3.31 0.52 -13.92
N GLN A 80 -4.51 0.19 -14.41
CA GLN A 80 -4.89 0.33 -15.83
C GLN A 80 -5.87 1.48 -16.09
N ASN A 81 -6.55 1.97 -15.05
CA ASN A 81 -7.53 3.04 -15.15
C ASN A 81 -7.09 4.15 -14.20
N LEU A 82 -6.40 5.16 -14.76
CA LEU A 82 -6.25 6.48 -14.14
C LEU A 82 -7.15 7.46 -14.86
#